data_AF-A0A534VTV0-F1
#
_entry.id   AF-A0A534VTV0-F1
#
_cell.length_a   1.000
_cell.length_b   1.000
_cell.length_c   1.000
_cell.angle_alpha   90.00
_cell.angle_beta   90.00
_cell.angle_gamma   90.00
#
_symmetry.space_group_name_H-M   'P 1'
#
loop_
_entity.id
_entity.type
_entity.pdbx_description
1 polymer ?
#
loop_
_entity_poly.entity_id
_entity_poly.type
_entity_poly.pdbx_seq_one_letter_code
_entity_poly.pdbx_strand_id
1 'polypeptide(L)'
;MGDMIGSSVVRWFPRLAACALALAAACARYSGPADPNFAKARDLYQQLYSSELDEAYGDPQMDQVVSLLENVNKRSVDSPSAQALLHAIEHGTVELAKVHVEREKLRKAAAEVVARPSNIDPTRVLEQPDAGPPQDPFGPAASVAQINKDSGGCLVAGEPFHEGGTNRSGTLYRLAPNPVCKDKLPGFVGQAVMVSDGKIYRRIPESQVPHPPPVATGAPDGGPSSRAGTTSRAGAAGADAGVQEYLAVPGGPLPPG
;
A
#
# COMPACT_ATOMS: atom_id res chain seq x y z
N MET A 1 45.77 -19.22 59.64
CA MET A 1 46.78 -19.60 58.64
C MET A 1 46.42 -21.01 58.18
N GLY A 2 46.07 -21.32 56.94
CA GLY A 2 45.99 -20.61 55.68
C GLY A 2 45.48 -21.64 54.65
N ASP A 3 44.80 -21.14 53.62
CA ASP A 3 44.66 -21.72 52.28
C ASP A 3 44.04 -23.13 52.10
N MET A 4 42.96 -23.20 51.32
CA MET A 4 43.06 -23.49 49.87
C MET A 4 41.66 -23.63 49.25
N ILE A 5 41.28 -22.62 48.47
CA ILE A 5 40.22 -22.70 47.46
C ILE A 5 40.86 -23.26 46.18
N GLY A 6 40.48 -24.49 45.80
CA GLY A 6 41.03 -25.20 44.64
C GLY A 6 39.98 -25.43 43.55
N SER A 7 40.07 -24.61 42.51
CA SER A 7 39.30 -24.55 41.27
C SER A 7 38.90 -25.88 40.62
N SER A 8 37.63 -25.98 40.20
CA SER A 8 37.15 -26.96 39.23
C SER A 8 36.47 -26.26 38.05
N VAL A 9 37.25 -25.60 37.19
CA VAL A 9 36.77 -24.97 35.94
C VAL A 9 37.72 -25.28 34.78
N VAL A 10 37.84 -26.55 34.37
CA VAL A 10 38.59 -26.88 33.13
C VAL A 10 38.02 -28.10 32.42
N ARG A 11 36.83 -28.00 31.81
CA ARG A 11 36.35 -28.99 30.79
C ARG A 11 35.48 -28.38 29.68
N TRP A 12 35.66 -27.11 29.32
CA TRP A 12 34.87 -26.43 28.26
C TRP A 12 35.69 -25.81 27.11
N PHE A 13 37.01 -26.02 27.08
CA PHE A 13 37.89 -25.35 26.12
C PHE A 13 38.11 -26.00 24.74
N PRO A 14 37.89 -27.31 24.48
CA PRO A 14 38.22 -27.86 23.16
C PRO A 14 37.19 -27.51 22.07
N ARG A 15 35.95 -27.17 22.44
CA ARG A 15 34.89 -26.80 21.48
C ARG A 15 35.01 -25.37 20.97
N LEU A 16 35.44 -24.44 21.83
CA LEU A 16 35.63 -23.04 21.45
C LEU A 16 36.81 -22.84 20.49
N ALA A 17 37.92 -23.57 20.69
CA ALA A 17 39.08 -23.50 19.80
C ALA A 17 38.78 -24.04 18.39
N ALA A 18 37.99 -25.12 18.28
CA ALA A 18 37.57 -25.67 17.00
C ALA A 18 36.63 -24.73 16.22
N CYS A 19 35.69 -24.07 16.91
CA CYS A 19 34.84 -23.05 16.29
C CYS A 19 35.66 -21.84 15.80
N ALA A 20 36.59 -21.33 16.62
CA ALA A 20 37.42 -20.19 16.23
C ALA A 20 38.30 -20.48 14.99
N LEU A 21 38.88 -21.69 14.89
CA LEU A 21 39.65 -22.09 13.71
C LEU A 21 38.78 -22.22 12.45
N ALA A 22 37.55 -22.74 12.58
CA ALA A 22 36.62 -22.87 11.46
C ALA A 22 36.15 -21.51 10.92
N LEU A 23 35.88 -20.54 11.81
CA LEU A 23 35.53 -19.17 11.43
C LEU A 23 36.69 -18.42 10.75
N ALA A 24 37.92 -18.55 11.26
CA ALA A 24 39.10 -17.94 10.65
C ALA A 24 39.39 -18.52 9.24
N ALA A 25 39.21 -19.82 9.06
CA ALA A 25 39.36 -20.47 7.75
C ALA A 25 38.25 -20.08 6.76
N ALA A 26 37.04 -19.78 7.24
CA ALA A 26 35.94 -19.30 6.41
C ALA A 26 36.14 -17.84 5.95
N CYS A 27 36.59 -16.96 6.86
CA CYS A 27 36.90 -15.57 6.51
C CYS A 27 38.11 -15.45 5.56
N ALA A 28 39.10 -16.34 5.67
CA ALA A 28 40.24 -16.34 4.76
C ALA A 28 39.86 -16.65 3.30
N ARG A 29 38.78 -17.42 3.06
CA ARG A 29 38.34 -17.81 1.72
C ARG A 29 37.73 -16.67 0.91
N TYR A 30 37.18 -15.65 1.56
CA TYR A 30 36.48 -14.52 0.93
C TYR A 30 37.16 -13.19 1.28
N SER A 31 38.47 -13.13 1.09
CA SER A 31 39.31 -11.97 1.44
C SER A 31 39.76 -11.15 0.22
N GLY A 32 39.25 -11.46 -0.98
CA GLY A 32 39.56 -10.74 -2.20
C GLY A 32 38.86 -9.37 -2.29
N PRO A 33 39.33 -8.47 -3.17
CA PRO A 33 38.66 -7.20 -3.42
C PRO A 33 37.24 -7.43 -3.97
N ALA A 34 36.37 -6.42 -3.80
CA ALA A 34 35.05 -6.40 -4.39
C ALA A 34 35.11 -6.55 -5.92
N ASP A 35 34.16 -7.27 -6.50
CA ASP A 35 34.16 -7.59 -7.92
C ASP A 35 33.30 -6.59 -8.72
N PRO A 36 33.85 -5.94 -9.77
CA PRO A 36 33.08 -4.97 -10.57
C PRO A 36 31.91 -5.61 -11.32
N ASN A 37 31.95 -6.92 -11.60
CA ASN A 37 30.83 -7.62 -12.25
C ASN A 37 29.64 -7.74 -11.32
N PHE A 38 29.87 -7.98 -10.02
CA PHE A 38 28.79 -8.02 -9.03
C PHE A 38 28.10 -6.67 -8.87
N ALA A 39 28.87 -5.57 -8.79
CA ALA A 39 28.32 -4.22 -8.72
C ALA A 39 27.44 -3.91 -9.93
N LYS A 40 27.93 -4.19 -11.15
CA LYS A 40 27.15 -3.99 -12.39
C LYS A 40 25.90 -4.87 -12.44
N ALA A 41 26.01 -6.14 -12.05
CA ALA A 41 24.88 -7.06 -12.02
C ALA A 41 23.79 -6.58 -11.07
N ARG A 42 24.19 -6.15 -9.86
CA ARG A 42 23.26 -5.64 -8.85
C ARG A 42 22.54 -4.38 -9.33
N ASP A 43 23.27 -3.43 -9.93
CA ASP A 43 22.68 -2.18 -10.39
C ASP A 43 21.69 -2.43 -11.55
N LEU A 44 22.03 -3.34 -12.47
CA LEU A 44 21.14 -3.73 -13.58
C LEU A 44 19.92 -4.51 -13.07
N TYR A 45 20.10 -5.43 -12.11
CA TYR A 45 19.01 -6.14 -11.46
C TYR A 45 18.05 -5.18 -10.74
N GLN A 46 18.57 -4.20 -10.00
CA GLN A 46 17.74 -3.19 -9.32
C GLN A 46 16.96 -2.35 -10.32
N GLN A 47 17.56 -1.98 -11.44
CA GLN A 47 16.88 -1.25 -12.50
C GLN A 47 15.71 -2.05 -13.07
N LEU A 48 15.94 -3.31 -13.46
CA LEU A 48 14.89 -4.20 -14.00
C LEU A 48 13.77 -4.44 -12.98
N TYR A 49 14.13 -4.71 -11.74
CA TYR A 49 13.14 -4.99 -10.70
C TYR A 49 12.32 -3.74 -10.34
N SER A 50 12.90 -2.55 -10.45
CA SER A 50 12.17 -1.30 -10.22
C SER A 50 11.13 -0.97 -11.30
N SER A 51 11.34 -1.44 -12.53
CA SER A 51 10.42 -1.20 -13.65
C SER A 51 9.33 -2.25 -13.77
N GLU A 52 9.68 -3.53 -13.60
CA GLU A 52 8.79 -4.66 -13.94
C GLU A 52 8.51 -5.61 -12.76
N LEU A 53 9.09 -5.35 -11.58
CA LEU A 53 8.92 -6.16 -10.37
C LEU A 53 9.17 -7.65 -10.67
N ASP A 54 8.17 -8.51 -10.46
CA ASP A 54 8.28 -9.95 -10.67
C ASP A 54 8.22 -10.36 -12.15
N GLU A 55 7.74 -9.49 -13.06
CA GLU A 55 7.78 -9.75 -14.50
C GLU A 55 9.22 -9.63 -15.05
N ALA A 56 10.09 -8.91 -14.34
CA ALA A 56 11.50 -8.72 -14.70
C ALA A 56 12.28 -10.04 -14.82
N TYR A 57 11.85 -11.12 -14.14
CA TYR A 57 12.49 -12.42 -14.26
C TYR A 57 12.31 -13.05 -15.65
N GLY A 58 11.33 -12.59 -16.44
CA GLY A 58 11.13 -13.01 -17.83
C GLY A 58 11.83 -12.12 -18.87
N ASP A 59 12.49 -11.04 -18.43
CA ASP A 59 13.11 -10.07 -19.34
C ASP A 59 14.47 -10.60 -19.87
N PRO A 60 14.78 -10.46 -21.17
CA PRO A 60 16.04 -10.92 -21.76
C PRO A 60 17.29 -10.24 -21.18
N GLN A 61 17.17 -9.05 -20.59
CA GLN A 61 18.25 -8.38 -19.87
C GLN A 61 18.59 -9.08 -18.55
N MET A 62 17.68 -9.91 -18.00
CA MET A 62 17.98 -10.75 -16.83
C MET A 62 19.07 -11.78 -17.14
N ASP A 63 19.17 -12.28 -18.38
CA ASP A 63 20.27 -13.16 -18.82
C ASP A 63 21.63 -12.44 -18.73
N GLN A 64 21.64 -11.13 -18.96
CA GLN A 64 22.84 -10.31 -18.80
C GLN A 64 23.26 -10.19 -17.33
N VAL A 65 22.30 -10.08 -16.41
CA VAL A 65 22.56 -10.12 -14.95
C VAL A 65 23.19 -11.46 -14.57
N VAL A 66 22.58 -12.57 -15.00
CA VAL A 66 23.07 -13.93 -14.71
C VAL A 66 24.50 -14.10 -15.21
N SER A 67 24.79 -13.71 -16.45
CA SER A 67 26.14 -13.80 -17.01
C SER A 67 27.16 -12.99 -16.22
N LEU A 68 26.80 -11.78 -15.75
CA LEU A 68 27.69 -10.98 -14.91
C LEU A 68 27.94 -11.64 -13.54
N LEU A 69 26.91 -12.25 -12.94
CA LEU A 69 27.02 -12.93 -11.65
C LEU A 69 27.85 -14.22 -11.74
N GLU A 70 27.74 -14.99 -12.82
CA GLU A 70 28.57 -16.19 -13.06
C GLU A 70 30.06 -15.86 -13.21
N ASN A 71 30.36 -14.66 -13.72
CA ASN A 71 31.72 -14.16 -13.91
C ASN A 71 32.32 -13.49 -12.65
N VAL A 72 31.63 -13.51 -11.51
CA VAL A 72 32.16 -12.99 -10.24
C VAL A 72 33.27 -13.91 -9.73
N ASN A 73 34.40 -13.33 -9.33
CA ASN A 73 35.52 -14.09 -8.80
C ASN A 73 35.13 -14.83 -7.51
N LYS A 74 35.34 -16.15 -7.47
CA LYS A 74 35.03 -17.01 -6.31
C LYS A 74 35.78 -16.66 -5.02
N ARG A 75 36.87 -15.90 -5.10
CA ARG A 75 37.64 -15.40 -3.95
C ARG A 75 37.26 -13.98 -3.54
N SER A 76 36.39 -13.30 -4.30
CA SER A 76 35.86 -11.98 -3.94
C SER A 76 34.99 -12.09 -2.69
N VAL A 77 34.97 -11.01 -1.90
CA VAL A 77 34.01 -10.80 -0.80
C VAL A 77 32.55 -10.89 -1.27
N ASP A 78 32.27 -10.60 -2.54
CA ASP A 78 30.92 -10.57 -3.11
C ASP A 78 30.44 -11.93 -3.60
N SER A 79 31.32 -12.95 -3.64
CA SER A 79 30.97 -14.25 -4.18
C SER A 79 29.75 -14.92 -3.51
N PRO A 80 29.58 -14.87 -2.17
CA PRO A 80 28.37 -15.41 -1.53
C PRO A 80 27.10 -14.66 -1.94
N SER A 81 27.17 -13.34 -2.03
CA SER A 81 26.03 -12.48 -2.43
C SER A 81 25.65 -12.72 -3.89
N ALA A 82 26.64 -12.90 -4.78
CA ALA A 82 26.42 -13.22 -6.18
C ALA A 82 25.70 -14.57 -6.34
N GLN A 83 26.10 -15.60 -5.58
CA GLN A 83 25.44 -16.91 -5.58
C GLN A 83 24.01 -16.85 -5.04
N ALA A 84 23.79 -16.06 -3.98
CA ALA A 84 22.45 -15.86 -3.43
C ALA A 84 21.52 -15.19 -4.46
N LEU A 85 22.02 -14.19 -5.19
CA LEU A 85 21.24 -13.50 -6.22
C LEU A 85 20.96 -14.40 -7.43
N LEU A 86 21.94 -15.20 -7.87
CA LEU A 86 21.73 -16.21 -8.92
C LEU A 86 20.61 -17.18 -8.56
N HIS A 87 20.64 -17.72 -7.34
CA HIS A 87 19.61 -18.65 -6.88
C HIS A 87 18.23 -17.98 -6.78
N ALA A 88 18.17 -16.71 -6.38
CA ALA A 88 16.92 -15.94 -6.36
C ALA A 88 16.35 -15.75 -7.77
N ILE A 89 17.19 -15.44 -8.76
CA ILE A 89 16.78 -15.30 -10.16
C ILE A 89 16.28 -16.63 -10.73
N GLU A 90 17.01 -17.73 -10.51
CA GLU A 90 16.58 -19.07 -10.94
C GLU A 90 15.22 -19.43 -10.35
N HIS A 91 15.02 -19.20 -9.06
CA HIS A 91 13.73 -19.43 -8.42
C HIS A 91 12.62 -18.53 -8.98
N GLY A 92 12.89 -17.24 -9.18
CA GLY A 92 11.96 -16.27 -9.74
C GLY A 92 11.48 -16.65 -11.15
N THR A 93 12.39 -17.10 -12.01
CA THR A 93 12.05 -17.55 -13.38
C THR A 93 11.12 -18.78 -13.37
N VAL A 94 11.37 -19.73 -12.46
CA VAL A 94 10.53 -20.94 -12.31
C VAL A 94 9.14 -20.58 -11.81
N GLU A 95 9.03 -19.69 -10.82
CA GLU A 95 7.74 -19.23 -10.32
C GLU A 95 6.95 -18.45 -11.37
N LEU A 96 7.61 -17.54 -12.10
CA LEU A 96 6.98 -16.81 -13.19
C LEU A 96 6.44 -17.75 -14.27
N ALA A 97 7.21 -18.78 -14.66
CA ALA A 97 6.76 -19.79 -15.61
C ALA A 97 5.52 -20.56 -15.12
N LYS A 98 5.44 -20.90 -13.82
CA LYS A 98 4.24 -21.53 -13.23
C LYS A 98 3.03 -20.61 -13.31
N VAL A 99 3.19 -19.34 -12.94
CA VAL A 99 2.12 -18.32 -13.00
C VAL A 99 1.61 -18.17 -14.43
N HIS A 100 2.49 -18.12 -15.43
CA HIS A 100 2.07 -18.04 -16.84
C HIS A 100 1.26 -19.27 -17.27
N VAL A 101 1.71 -20.48 -16.90
CA VAL A 101 0.99 -21.72 -17.21
C VAL A 101 -0.38 -21.76 -16.54
N GLU A 102 -0.48 -21.36 -15.26
CA GLU A 102 -1.75 -21.28 -14.54
C GLU A 102 -2.70 -20.25 -15.15
N ARG A 103 -2.19 -19.06 -15.49
CA ARG A 103 -2.97 -18.02 -16.17
C ARG A 103 -3.47 -18.49 -17.52
N GLU A 104 -2.67 -19.22 -18.29
CA GLU A 104 -3.09 -19.80 -19.56
C GLU A 104 -4.17 -20.87 -19.37
N LYS A 105 -4.02 -21.75 -18.37
CA LYS A 105 -5.04 -22.76 -18.01
C LYS A 105 -6.36 -22.09 -17.63
N LEU A 106 -6.33 -21.06 -16.79
CA LEU A 106 -7.51 -20.28 -16.41
C LEU A 106 -8.15 -19.61 -17.63
N ARG A 107 -7.34 -19.05 -18.54
CA ARG A 107 -7.84 -18.46 -19.78
C ARG A 107 -8.54 -19.49 -20.67
N LYS A 108 -7.96 -20.69 -20.81
CA LYS A 108 -8.57 -21.81 -21.57
C LYS A 108 -9.86 -22.30 -20.91
N ALA A 109 -9.86 -22.47 -19.59
CA ALA A 109 -11.05 -22.86 -18.84
C ALA A 109 -12.17 -21.81 -18.95
N ALA A 110 -11.84 -20.52 -18.85
CA ALA A 110 -12.80 -19.44 -19.06
C ALA A 110 -13.35 -19.44 -20.49
N ALA A 111 -12.50 -19.63 -21.50
CA ALA A 111 -12.93 -19.75 -22.89
C ALA A 111 -13.85 -20.97 -23.11
N GLU A 112 -13.61 -22.09 -22.43
CA GLU A 112 -14.49 -23.26 -22.49
C GLU A 112 -15.85 -22.99 -21.83
N VAL A 113 -15.88 -22.30 -20.69
CA VAL A 113 -17.13 -21.88 -20.03
C VAL A 113 -17.94 -20.95 -20.93
N VAL A 114 -17.28 -20.00 -21.61
CA VAL A 114 -17.94 -19.09 -22.57
C VAL A 114 -18.38 -19.82 -23.85
N ALA A 115 -17.61 -20.80 -24.32
CA ALA A 115 -17.91 -21.55 -25.55
C ALA A 115 -18.97 -22.65 -25.33
N ARG A 116 -19.19 -23.09 -24.08
CA ARG A 116 -20.31 -23.97 -23.76
C ARG A 116 -21.60 -23.18 -23.94
N PRO A 117 -22.55 -23.64 -24.78
CA PRO A 117 -23.86 -23.00 -24.87
C PRO A 117 -24.50 -23.04 -23.48
N SER A 118 -24.65 -21.87 -22.88
CA SER A 118 -25.39 -21.75 -21.63
C SER A 118 -26.83 -22.16 -21.91
N ASN A 119 -27.34 -23.18 -21.22
CA ASN A 119 -28.77 -23.52 -21.21
C ASN A 119 -29.61 -22.49 -20.42
N ILE A 120 -29.01 -21.33 -20.20
CA ILE A 120 -29.62 -20.14 -19.63
C ILE A 120 -30.28 -19.45 -20.80
N ASP A 121 -31.58 -19.61 -20.91
CA ASP A 121 -32.40 -18.82 -21.81
C ASP A 121 -32.32 -17.36 -21.34
N PRO A 122 -31.65 -16.45 -22.08
CA PRO A 122 -31.51 -15.05 -21.67
C PRO A 122 -32.89 -14.39 -21.52
N THR A 123 -33.90 -14.87 -22.26
CA THR A 123 -35.28 -14.42 -22.11
C THR A 123 -35.86 -14.80 -20.74
N ARG A 124 -35.59 -16.02 -20.22
CA ARG A 124 -36.02 -16.42 -18.87
C ARG A 124 -35.26 -15.76 -17.72
N VAL A 125 -34.01 -15.36 -17.94
CA VAL A 125 -33.24 -14.60 -16.92
C VAL A 125 -33.63 -13.12 -16.90
N LEU A 126 -33.99 -12.56 -18.05
CA LEU A 126 -34.58 -11.22 -18.15
C LEU A 126 -36.05 -11.18 -17.70
N GLU A 127 -36.75 -12.32 -17.72
CA GLU A 127 -38.10 -12.49 -17.15
C GLU A 127 -38.11 -12.78 -15.64
N GLN A 128 -36.94 -13.01 -15.04
CA GLN A 128 -36.85 -12.94 -13.59
C GLN A 128 -37.18 -11.49 -13.24
N PRO A 129 -38.30 -11.21 -12.54
CA PRO A 129 -38.63 -9.84 -12.21
C PRO A 129 -37.43 -9.28 -11.47
N ASP A 130 -36.80 -8.26 -12.05
CA ASP A 130 -35.92 -7.37 -11.30
C ASP A 130 -36.67 -7.12 -9.99
N ALA A 131 -36.08 -7.45 -8.84
CA ALA A 131 -36.77 -7.44 -7.54
C ALA A 131 -37.10 -6.00 -7.07
N GLY A 132 -37.32 -5.11 -8.05
CA GLY A 132 -37.18 -3.68 -7.98
C GLY A 132 -35.78 -3.29 -7.49
N PRO A 133 -35.45 -2.00 -7.63
CA PRO A 133 -34.74 -1.36 -6.53
C PRO A 133 -35.47 -1.75 -5.22
N PRO A 134 -34.75 -2.10 -4.13
CA PRO A 134 -35.39 -2.34 -2.84
C PRO A 134 -36.39 -1.22 -2.62
N GLN A 135 -37.68 -1.57 -2.54
CA GLN A 135 -38.73 -0.57 -2.51
C GLN A 135 -38.49 0.30 -1.29
N ASP A 136 -37.98 1.50 -1.52
CA ASP A 136 -37.81 2.47 -0.47
C ASP A 136 -39.20 3.02 -0.18
N PRO A 137 -39.81 2.70 0.98
CA PRO A 137 -41.14 3.17 1.31
C PRO A 137 -41.15 4.71 1.50
N PHE A 138 -39.98 5.34 1.57
CA PHE A 138 -39.83 6.76 1.82
C PHE A 138 -39.51 7.50 0.52
N GLY A 139 -40.54 8.07 -0.10
CA GLY A 139 -40.40 8.95 -1.27
C GLY A 139 -40.10 10.42 -0.92
N PRO A 140 -40.01 11.29 -1.93
CA PRO A 140 -40.08 12.73 -1.74
C PRO A 140 -41.31 13.11 -0.89
N ALA A 141 -41.19 14.15 -0.08
CA ALA A 141 -42.14 14.60 0.93
C ALA A 141 -42.34 13.68 2.16
N ALA A 142 -41.64 12.54 2.26
CA ALA A 142 -41.63 11.74 3.48
C ALA A 142 -41.03 12.52 4.67
N SER A 143 -41.60 12.36 5.86
CA SER A 143 -41.13 13.05 7.06
C SER A 143 -39.89 12.36 7.64
N VAL A 144 -38.81 13.12 7.81
CA VAL A 144 -37.56 12.61 8.39
C VAL A 144 -37.74 12.25 9.87
N ALA A 145 -38.58 13.00 10.59
CA ALA A 145 -38.90 12.68 11.97
C ALA A 145 -39.58 11.31 12.10
N GLN A 146 -40.49 10.98 11.17
CA GLN A 146 -41.14 9.67 11.13
C GLN A 146 -40.14 8.57 10.75
N ILE A 147 -39.29 8.81 9.74
CA ILE A 147 -38.25 7.85 9.34
C ILE A 147 -37.28 7.56 10.50
N ASN A 148 -36.86 8.58 11.24
CA ASN A 148 -36.00 8.40 12.40
C ASN A 148 -36.71 7.69 13.55
N LYS A 149 -38.02 7.90 13.73
CA LYS A 149 -38.83 7.14 14.69
C LYS A 149 -38.87 5.65 14.34
N ASP A 150 -39.06 5.32 13.06
CA ASP A 150 -39.20 3.94 12.58
C ASP A 150 -37.85 3.21 12.48
N SER A 151 -36.78 3.94 12.13
CA SER A 151 -35.43 3.40 12.00
C SER A 151 -34.62 3.39 13.31
N GLY A 152 -35.04 4.15 14.33
CA GLY A 152 -34.30 4.32 15.58
C GLY A 152 -33.18 5.37 15.50
N GLY A 153 -33.38 6.41 14.70
CA GLY A 153 -32.46 7.56 14.60
C GLY A 153 -31.34 7.37 13.58
N CYS A 154 -31.55 6.59 12.52
CA CYS A 154 -30.49 6.28 11.56
C CYS A 154 -30.13 7.42 10.61
N LEU A 155 -30.99 8.42 10.43
CA LEU A 155 -30.67 9.62 9.64
C LEU A 155 -30.17 10.72 10.57
N VAL A 156 -28.90 11.09 10.37
CA VAL A 156 -28.20 12.12 11.13
C VAL A 156 -28.20 13.42 10.33
N ALA A 157 -28.60 14.52 10.99
CA ALA A 157 -28.51 15.85 10.42
C ALA A 157 -27.04 16.26 10.25
N GLY A 158 -26.69 16.75 9.07
CA GLY A 158 -25.40 17.33 8.74
C GLY A 158 -25.52 18.80 8.38
N GLU A 159 -24.81 19.20 7.33
CA GLU A 159 -24.68 20.61 6.94
C GLU A 159 -25.98 21.20 6.37
N PRO A 160 -26.24 22.50 6.58
CA PRO A 160 -27.27 23.21 5.86
C PRO A 160 -26.92 23.29 4.36
N PHE A 161 -27.93 23.27 3.49
CA PHE A 161 -27.75 23.50 2.06
C PHE A 161 -28.60 24.67 1.59
N HIS A 162 -28.15 25.30 0.51
CA HIS A 162 -28.93 26.27 -0.26
C HIS A 162 -28.80 25.95 -1.75
N GLU A 163 -29.92 25.70 -2.42
CA GLU A 163 -29.93 25.44 -3.86
C GLU A 163 -30.28 26.70 -4.65
N GLY A 164 -29.32 27.22 -5.41
CA GLY A 164 -29.50 28.45 -6.19
C GLY A 164 -30.56 28.37 -7.29
N GLY A 165 -30.78 27.17 -7.87
CA GLY A 165 -31.75 27.00 -8.96
C GLY A 165 -33.22 27.01 -8.51
N THR A 166 -33.51 26.53 -7.30
CA THR A 166 -34.87 26.39 -6.77
C THR A 166 -35.16 27.31 -5.59
N ASN A 167 -34.17 28.07 -5.13
CA ASN A 167 -34.21 28.91 -3.93
C ASN A 167 -34.69 28.16 -2.68
N ARG A 168 -34.43 26.86 -2.61
CA ARG A 168 -34.75 26.04 -1.43
C ARG A 168 -33.53 25.90 -0.55
N SER A 169 -33.76 26.08 0.75
CA SER A 169 -32.77 25.85 1.79
C SER A 169 -33.26 24.77 2.74
N GLY A 170 -32.34 24.10 3.40
CA GLY A 170 -32.66 23.01 4.29
C GLY A 170 -31.43 22.39 4.91
N THR A 171 -31.55 21.14 5.36
CA THR A 171 -30.45 20.39 5.99
C THR A 171 -30.20 19.11 5.23
N LEU A 172 -28.93 18.79 5.00
CA LEU A 172 -28.51 17.50 4.48
C LEU A 172 -28.53 16.47 5.60
N TYR A 173 -29.20 15.35 5.40
CA TYR A 173 -29.17 14.20 6.29
C TYR A 173 -28.38 13.09 5.65
N ARG A 174 -27.59 12.37 6.46
CA ARG A 174 -26.80 11.21 6.04
C ARG A 174 -27.16 10.01 6.90
N LEU A 175 -26.98 8.83 6.33
CA LEU A 175 -27.14 7.59 7.10
C LEU A 175 -25.98 7.45 8.09
N ALA A 176 -26.28 7.12 9.34
CA ALA A 176 -25.25 6.82 10.33
C ALA A 176 -24.37 5.64 9.82
N PRO A 177 -23.04 5.68 10.03
CA PRO A 177 -22.11 4.66 9.53
C PRO A 177 -22.13 3.38 10.40
N ASN A 178 -23.32 2.81 10.60
CA ASN A 178 -23.54 1.59 11.36
C ASN A 178 -24.22 0.53 10.46
N PRO A 179 -23.76 -0.73 10.43
CA PRO A 179 -24.42 -1.81 9.68
C PRO A 179 -25.93 -1.91 9.98
N VAL A 180 -26.36 -1.74 11.23
CA VAL A 180 -27.79 -1.78 11.61
C VAL A 180 -28.61 -0.75 10.85
N CYS A 181 -28.06 0.44 10.60
CA CYS A 181 -28.75 1.49 9.85
C CYS A 181 -28.77 1.22 8.35
N LYS A 182 -27.73 0.57 7.82
CA LYS A 182 -27.69 0.12 6.41
C LYS A 182 -28.77 -0.93 6.14
N ASP A 183 -28.97 -1.85 7.08
CA ASP A 183 -29.98 -2.90 6.95
C ASP A 183 -31.41 -2.36 7.08
N LYS A 184 -31.64 -1.37 7.96
CA LYS A 184 -32.96 -0.75 8.15
C LYS A 184 -33.35 0.23 7.04
N LEU A 185 -32.38 0.92 6.45
CA LEU A 185 -32.60 1.95 5.42
C LEU A 185 -31.70 1.68 4.20
N PRO A 186 -31.87 0.54 3.50
CA PRO A 186 -31.00 0.17 2.38
C PRO A 186 -31.08 1.16 1.21
N GLY A 187 -32.23 1.80 1.01
CA GLY A 187 -32.44 2.85 0.00
C GLY A 187 -31.67 4.16 0.25
N PHE A 188 -31.08 4.33 1.44
CA PHE A 188 -30.35 5.53 1.86
C PHE A 188 -28.83 5.33 1.85
N VAL A 189 -28.35 4.13 1.54
CA VAL A 189 -26.92 3.82 1.53
C VAL A 189 -26.23 4.56 0.38
N GLY A 190 -25.18 5.34 0.69
CA GLY A 190 -24.42 6.12 -0.29
C GLY A 190 -25.17 7.34 -0.84
N GLN A 191 -26.28 7.73 -0.21
CA GLN A 191 -27.07 8.90 -0.59
C GLN A 191 -27.09 9.94 0.53
N ALA A 192 -27.03 11.21 0.14
CA ALA A 192 -27.35 12.32 1.01
C ALA A 192 -28.79 12.78 0.74
N VAL A 193 -29.54 12.99 1.81
CA VAL A 193 -30.95 13.36 1.76
C VAL A 193 -31.05 14.85 2.02
N MET A 194 -31.51 15.61 1.03
CA MET A 194 -31.79 17.03 1.20
C MET A 194 -33.18 17.18 1.80
N VAL A 195 -33.27 17.84 2.95
CA VAL A 195 -34.51 17.94 3.73
C VAL A 195 -34.90 19.41 3.87
N SER A 196 -36.12 19.75 3.42
CA SER A 196 -36.75 21.07 3.57
C SER A 196 -38.03 20.88 4.38
N ASP A 197 -38.30 21.77 5.34
CA ASP A 197 -39.53 21.73 6.13
C ASP A 197 -39.77 20.39 6.85
N GLY A 198 -38.68 19.73 7.28
CA GLY A 198 -38.73 18.42 7.94
C GLY A 198 -39.09 17.24 7.03
N LYS A 199 -39.16 17.47 5.71
CA LYS A 199 -39.51 16.46 4.70
C LYS A 199 -38.40 16.29 3.67
N ILE A 200 -38.31 15.08 3.12
CA ILE A 200 -37.37 14.78 2.03
C ILE A 200 -37.72 15.65 0.82
N TYR A 201 -36.83 16.57 0.46
CA TYR A 201 -36.93 17.35 -0.76
C TYR A 201 -36.45 16.53 -1.96
N ARG A 202 -35.24 15.97 -1.85
CA ARG A 202 -34.67 15.05 -2.84
C ARG A 202 -33.50 14.27 -2.25
N ARG A 203 -33.08 13.20 -2.92
CA ARG A 203 -31.85 12.46 -2.62
C ARG A 203 -30.83 12.69 -3.71
N ILE A 204 -29.57 12.83 -3.31
CA ILE A 204 -28.44 12.93 -4.23
C ILE A 204 -27.39 11.89 -3.83
N PRO A 205 -26.58 11.39 -4.77
CA PRO A 205 -25.41 10.58 -4.44
C PRO A 205 -24.50 11.38 -3.50
N GLU A 206 -23.88 10.72 -2.53
CA GLU A 206 -22.98 11.39 -1.60
C GLU A 206 -21.80 12.09 -2.31
N SER A 207 -21.37 11.56 -3.46
CA SER A 207 -20.37 12.17 -4.35
C SER A 207 -20.79 13.50 -4.98
N GLN A 208 -22.09 13.78 -5.03
CA GLN A 208 -22.65 15.01 -5.63
C GLN A 208 -23.03 16.06 -4.57
N VAL A 209 -22.77 15.79 -3.29
CA VAL A 209 -22.99 16.79 -2.23
C VAL A 209 -22.04 17.96 -2.46
N PRO A 210 -22.55 19.19 -2.62
CA PRO A 210 -21.71 20.37 -2.67
C PRO A 210 -20.98 20.50 -1.35
N HIS A 211 -19.68 20.25 -1.35
CA HIS A 211 -18.84 20.53 -0.19
C HIS A 211 -18.55 22.03 -0.23
N PRO A 212 -18.78 22.78 0.86
CA PRO A 212 -18.23 24.12 0.95
C PRO A 212 -16.71 24.00 0.72
N PRO A 213 -16.10 24.92 -0.07
CA PRO A 213 -14.65 24.90 -0.22
C PRO A 213 -14.03 24.90 1.19
N PRO A 214 -12.96 24.12 1.43
CA PRO A 214 -12.30 24.12 2.72
C PRO A 214 -12.00 25.57 3.09
N VAL A 215 -12.56 26.03 4.21
CA VAL A 215 -12.25 27.34 4.77
C VAL A 215 -10.75 27.33 4.97
N ALA A 216 -10.03 28.12 4.17
CA ALA A 216 -8.60 28.27 4.29
C ALA A 216 -8.31 28.78 5.70
N THR A 217 -7.92 27.87 6.59
CA THR A 217 -7.37 28.20 7.89
C THR A 217 -6.11 29.01 7.65
N GLY A 218 -6.23 30.32 7.85
CA GLY A 218 -5.15 31.24 8.18
C GLY A 218 -4.00 31.33 7.18
N ALA A 219 -4.18 32.15 6.14
CA ALA A 219 -3.05 32.93 5.66
C ALA A 219 -2.59 33.86 6.81
N PRO A 220 -1.31 33.88 7.22
CA PRO A 220 -0.84 34.91 8.13
C PRO A 220 -0.89 36.25 7.41
N ASP A 221 -1.66 37.17 8.00
CA ASP A 221 -1.90 38.53 7.55
C ASP A 221 -0.59 39.25 7.22
N GLY A 222 -0.48 39.67 5.96
CA GLY A 222 0.49 40.66 5.55
C GLY A 222 0.01 42.07 5.88
N GLY A 223 0.77 42.77 6.71
CA GLY A 223 0.91 44.23 6.67
C GLY A 223 1.09 44.89 8.05
N PRO A 224 1.62 46.13 8.14
CA PRO A 224 2.37 46.94 7.17
C PRO A 224 3.73 47.47 7.71
N SER A 225 4.54 48.02 6.80
CA SER A 225 5.81 48.73 7.05
C SER A 225 5.76 49.76 8.19
N SER A 226 6.80 49.79 9.05
CA SER A 226 7.54 51.01 9.45
C SER A 226 8.93 50.70 10.01
N ARG A 227 9.96 50.96 9.19
CA ARG A 227 11.18 51.77 9.47
C ARG A 227 11.91 51.61 10.83
N ALA A 228 13.16 51.10 10.80
CA ALA A 228 14.40 51.87 11.03
C ALA A 228 15.61 50.99 11.45
N GLY A 229 16.73 51.13 10.72
CA GLY A 229 18.12 50.81 11.15
C GLY A 229 18.47 49.32 11.26
N THR A 230 19.63 48.79 10.89
CA THR A 230 20.91 49.36 10.47
C THR A 230 21.71 48.19 9.84
N THR A 231 22.61 48.55 8.93
CA THR A 231 23.62 47.71 8.27
C THR A 231 24.27 46.61 9.11
N SER A 232 24.38 45.39 8.55
CA SER A 232 25.62 44.58 8.58
C SER A 232 25.57 43.39 7.62
N ARG A 233 26.78 42.93 7.31
CA ARG A 233 27.28 42.32 6.09
C ARG A 233 27.44 40.80 6.24
N ALA A 234 27.53 40.14 5.08
CA ALA A 234 28.26 38.88 4.81
C ALA A 234 27.64 37.54 5.26
N GLY A 235 27.37 36.71 4.24
CA GLY A 235 28.16 35.48 4.09
C GLY A 235 27.50 34.15 4.44
N ALA A 236 27.72 33.22 3.51
CA ALA A 236 27.78 31.77 3.67
C ALA A 236 26.51 30.94 3.42
N ALA A 237 26.74 29.98 2.52
CA ALA A 237 25.92 28.85 2.16
C ALA A 237 25.79 27.83 3.31
N GLY A 238 24.70 27.07 3.27
CA GLY A 238 24.46 25.86 4.06
C GLY A 238 23.11 25.29 3.65
N ALA A 239 23.10 24.28 2.78
CA ALA A 239 22.97 22.87 3.16
C ALA A 239 21.52 22.51 3.53
N ASP A 240 20.74 22.20 2.50
CA ASP A 240 19.43 21.58 2.64
C ASP A 240 19.65 20.07 2.89
N ALA A 241 19.43 19.66 4.12
CA ALA A 241 19.48 18.26 4.54
C ALA A 241 18.16 17.59 4.14
N GLY A 242 18.13 17.04 2.93
CA GLY A 242 17.08 16.10 2.51
C GLY A 242 17.08 14.88 3.43
N VAL A 243 15.96 14.68 4.12
CA VAL A 243 15.65 13.49 4.90
C VAL A 243 15.61 12.30 3.93
N GLN A 244 16.62 11.43 3.96
CA GLN A 244 16.56 10.14 3.30
C GLN A 244 15.74 9.19 4.17
N GLU A 245 14.54 8.89 3.69
CA GLU A 245 13.69 7.80 4.16
C GLU A 245 14.38 6.47 3.83
N TYR A 246 14.94 5.81 4.84
CA TYR A 246 15.58 4.51 4.68
C TYR A 246 14.51 3.42 4.52
N LEU A 247 14.34 2.94 3.29
CA LEU A 247 13.60 1.72 2.99
C LEU A 247 14.39 0.52 3.53
N ALA A 248 13.86 -0.15 4.56
CA ALA A 248 14.49 -1.33 5.15
C ALA A 248 14.39 -2.53 4.20
N VAL A 249 15.54 -2.98 3.69
CA VAL A 249 15.66 -4.25 2.96
C VAL A 249 15.59 -5.41 3.96
N PRO A 250 14.70 -6.41 3.78
CA PRO A 250 14.67 -7.58 4.65
C PRO A 250 15.98 -8.38 4.51
N GLY A 251 16.76 -8.45 5.60
CA GLY A 251 18.01 -9.22 5.69
C GLY A 251 19.30 -8.41 5.95
N GLY A 252 19.23 -7.08 6.06
CA GLY A 252 20.40 -6.25 6.41
C GLY A 252 20.73 -6.23 7.91
N PRO A 253 22.00 -6.01 8.30
CA PRO A 253 22.38 -5.87 9.71
C PRO A 253 21.81 -4.57 10.31
N LEU A 254 21.28 -4.68 11.54
CA LEU A 254 20.75 -3.54 12.30
C LEU A 254 21.84 -2.49 12.59
N PRO A 255 21.50 -1.19 12.58
CA PRO A 255 22.45 -0.12 12.89
C PRO A 255 22.92 -0.19 14.36
N PRO A 256 24.16 0.23 14.66
CA PRO A 256 24.67 0.27 16.03
C PRO A 256 23.90 1.32 16.85
N GLY A 257 23.43 0.91 18.02
CA GLY A 257 22.92 1.80 19.07
C GLY A 257 24.02 2.37 19.95
#